data_AF-A0A1V5KT37-F1
#
_entry.id   AF-A0A1V5KT37-F1
#
_cell.length_a   1.000
_cell.length_b   1.000
_cell.length_c   1.000
_cell.angle_alpha   90.00
_cell.angle_beta   90.00
_cell.angle_gamma   90.00
#
_symmetry.space_group_name_H-M   'P 1'
#
loop_
_entity.id
_entity.type
_entity.pdbx_description
1 polymer ?
#
loop_
_entity_poly.entity_id
_entity_poly.type
_entity_poly.pdbx_seq_one_letter_code
_entity_poly.pdbx_strand_id
1 'polypeptide(L)'
;MTLWGNFCPDLPHQPLNSLEMLAGLKVCHRLSGKARFDQAYRMLIDRYHYDDHQLEAKVIWPQEWRNRWDDNHAAKSLYMLLRYEKDRSLLIKYRMNLNRHWFVWRTHDFSFECDALYVLLYQALTGENVLTAERIQAIKNLSGFERRESEFKIPGSGGVRRVRAMEQKSNCTLIQTYWFGRYYGLVDPSW
;
A
#
# COMPACT_ATOMS: atom_id res chain seq x y z
N MET A 1 -2.29 9.70 -19.75
CA MET A 1 -1.09 10.10 -18.99
C MET A 1 -1.42 9.94 -17.52
N THR A 2 -0.56 9.28 -16.74
CA THR A 2 -0.80 9.16 -15.28
C THR A 2 -0.50 10.47 -14.58
N LEU A 3 -1.30 10.82 -13.57
CA LEU A 3 -1.08 11.99 -12.69
C LEU A 3 -0.41 11.58 -11.37
N TRP A 4 0.18 10.37 -11.35
CA TRP A 4 0.83 9.80 -10.18
C TRP A 4 1.99 10.67 -9.69
N GLY A 5 2.12 10.79 -8.37
CA GLY A 5 3.15 11.59 -7.71
C GLY A 5 2.90 13.11 -7.73
N ASN A 6 1.80 13.57 -8.31
CA ASN A 6 1.39 14.97 -8.21
C ASN A 6 0.55 15.22 -6.95
N PHE A 7 1.16 15.85 -5.95
CA PHE A 7 0.51 16.21 -4.68
C PHE A 7 0.02 17.66 -4.62
N CYS A 8 0.25 18.44 -5.68
CA CYS A 8 -0.18 19.83 -5.74
C CYS A 8 -1.71 19.89 -5.83
N PRO A 9 -2.39 20.55 -4.88
CA PRO A 9 -3.86 20.57 -4.84
C PRO A 9 -4.47 21.41 -5.96
N ASP A 10 -3.71 22.33 -6.54
CA ASP A 10 -4.18 23.21 -7.61
C ASP A 10 -4.03 22.55 -9.01
N LEU A 11 -3.45 21.35 -9.07
CA LEU A 11 -3.30 20.59 -10.30
C LEU A 11 -4.18 19.33 -10.26
N PRO A 12 -4.58 18.79 -11.44
CA PRO A 12 -5.22 17.49 -11.50
C PRO A 12 -4.37 16.42 -10.82
N HIS A 13 -4.99 15.66 -9.92
CA HIS A 13 -4.35 14.59 -9.14
C HIS A 13 -5.28 13.38 -9.04
N GLN A 14 -4.70 12.22 -8.73
CA GLN A 14 -5.48 11.01 -8.47
C GLN A 14 -5.94 10.98 -7.01
N PRO A 15 -7.10 10.38 -6.70
CA PRO A 15 -7.56 10.13 -5.33
C PRO A 15 -6.51 9.54 -4.38
N LEU A 16 -5.67 8.63 -4.89
CA LEU A 16 -4.57 8.04 -4.12
C LEU A 16 -3.54 9.09 -3.66
N ASN A 17 -3.24 10.09 -4.49
CA ASN A 17 -2.28 11.14 -4.15
C ASN A 17 -2.78 11.94 -2.92
N SER A 18 -4.09 12.15 -2.79
CA SER A 18 -4.68 12.80 -1.62
C SER A 18 -4.43 11.99 -0.35
N LEU A 19 -4.63 10.66 -0.41
CA LEU A 19 -4.36 9.74 0.70
C LEU A 19 -2.89 9.80 1.13
N GLU A 20 -1.97 9.69 0.18
CA GLU A 20 -0.52 9.70 0.44
C GLU A 20 -0.07 11.02 1.05
N MET A 21 -0.55 12.15 0.53
CA MET A 21 -0.17 13.47 1.04
C MET A 21 -0.66 13.67 2.48
N LEU A 22 -1.90 13.26 2.78
CA LEU A 22 -2.45 13.31 4.13
C LEU A 22 -1.62 12.44 5.09
N ALA A 23 -1.26 11.22 4.69
CA ALA A 23 -0.43 10.33 5.50
C ALA A 23 0.96 10.93 5.75
N GLY A 24 1.60 11.46 4.71
CA GLY A 24 2.91 12.11 4.79
C GLY A 24 2.91 13.27 5.78
N LEU A 25 1.96 14.21 5.65
CA LEU A 25 1.87 15.36 6.56
C LEU A 25 1.59 14.94 8.00
N LYS A 26 0.71 13.96 8.22
CA LYS A 26 0.39 13.46 9.56
C LYS A 26 1.62 12.85 10.23
N VAL A 27 2.40 12.05 9.50
CA VAL A 27 3.65 11.45 9.99
C VAL A 27 4.70 12.53 10.24
N CYS A 28 4.88 13.47 9.32
CA CYS A 28 5.81 14.59 9.50
C CYS A 28 5.48 15.42 10.74
N HIS A 29 4.19 15.71 10.97
CA HIS A 29 3.76 16.39 12.19
C HIS A 29 4.05 15.54 13.43
N ARG A 30 3.67 14.25 13.42
CA ARG A 30 3.87 13.32 14.53
C ARG A 30 5.34 13.15 14.94
N LEU A 31 6.26 13.15 13.98
CA LEU A 31 7.68 12.96 14.22
C LEU A 31 8.40 14.26 14.61
N SER A 32 8.02 15.39 14.01
CA SER A 32 8.75 16.65 14.19
C SER A 32 8.11 17.64 15.16
N GLY A 33 6.81 17.50 15.46
CA GLY A 33 6.03 18.45 16.24
C GLY A 33 5.83 19.82 15.58
N LYS A 34 6.28 20.03 14.33
CA LYS A 34 6.21 21.33 13.66
C LYS A 34 4.79 21.60 13.17
N ALA A 35 4.18 22.67 13.70
CA ALA A 35 2.80 23.07 13.40
C ALA A 35 2.50 23.27 11.90
N ARG A 36 3.50 23.66 11.09
CA ARG A 36 3.34 23.84 9.63
C ARG A 36 2.81 22.59 8.92
N PHE A 37 3.14 21.39 9.39
CA PHE A 37 2.67 20.15 8.78
C PHE A 37 1.20 19.88 9.11
N ASP A 38 0.78 20.19 10.33
CA ASP A 38 -0.63 20.08 10.73
C ASP A 38 -1.49 21.14 10.06
N GLN A 39 -0.98 22.35 9.92
CA GLN A 39 -1.64 23.43 9.18
C GLN A 39 -1.84 23.05 7.71
N ALA A 40 -0.80 22.52 7.05
CA ALA A 40 -0.93 22.03 5.68
C ALA A 40 -1.92 20.86 5.58
N TYR A 41 -1.89 19.93 6.55
CA TYR A 41 -2.82 18.80 6.60
C TYR A 41 -4.27 19.27 6.67
N ARG A 42 -4.58 20.20 7.58
CA ARG A 42 -5.91 20.81 7.72
C ARG A 42 -6.29 21.63 6.48
N MET A 43 -5.37 22.41 5.92
CA MET A 43 -5.61 23.16 4.68
C MET A 43 -6.04 22.25 3.53
N LEU A 44 -5.38 21.10 3.33
CA LEU A 44 -5.74 20.16 2.28
C LEU A 44 -7.13 19.53 2.48
N ILE A 45 -7.55 19.37 3.73
CA ILE A 45 -8.89 18.88 4.10
C ILE A 45 -9.93 19.99 3.90
N ASP A 46 -9.76 21.11 4.57
CA ASP A 46 -10.77 22.16 4.66
C ASP A 46 -11.01 22.89 3.34
N ARG A 47 -9.95 23.10 2.54
CA ARG A 47 -10.02 23.86 1.28
C ARG A 47 -10.11 22.96 0.05
N TYR A 48 -9.48 21.80 0.07
CA TYR A 48 -9.31 20.94 -1.11
C TYR A 48 -9.96 19.57 -0.96
N HIS A 49 -10.62 19.30 0.17
CA HIS A 49 -11.41 18.09 0.41
C HIS A 49 -10.63 16.79 0.19
N TYR A 50 -9.33 16.78 0.51
CA TYR A 50 -8.48 15.60 0.32
C TYR A 50 -8.96 14.39 1.13
N ASP A 51 -9.64 14.60 2.26
CA ASP A 51 -10.26 13.57 3.09
C ASP A 51 -11.48 12.91 2.42
N ASP A 52 -12.18 13.62 1.54
CA ASP A 52 -13.24 13.07 0.69
C ASP A 52 -12.66 12.43 -0.57
N HIS A 53 -11.74 13.10 -1.27
CA HIS A 53 -11.12 12.57 -2.49
C HIS A 53 -10.45 11.22 -2.26
N GLN A 54 -9.75 11.05 -1.13
CA GLN A 54 -9.09 9.78 -0.82
C GLN A 54 -10.04 8.57 -0.72
N LEU A 55 -11.35 8.77 -0.51
CA LEU A 55 -12.31 7.67 -0.47
C LEU A 55 -12.34 6.86 -1.78
N GLU A 56 -11.93 7.46 -2.90
CA GLU A 56 -11.87 6.82 -4.21
C GLU A 56 -10.49 6.29 -4.58
N ALA A 57 -9.54 6.25 -3.63
CA ALA A 57 -8.16 5.79 -3.86
C ALA A 57 -8.07 4.37 -4.45
N LYS A 58 -9.07 3.50 -4.18
CA LYS A 58 -9.18 2.20 -4.84
C LYS A 58 -10.11 2.25 -6.05
N VAL A 59 -9.59 1.91 -7.23
CA VAL A 59 -10.43 1.50 -8.37
C VAL A 59 -11.03 0.13 -8.07
N ILE A 60 -12.35 0.03 -8.08
CA ILE A 60 -13.08 -1.24 -7.89
C ILE A 60 -13.57 -1.82 -9.22
N TRP A 61 -13.80 -0.98 -10.23
CA TRP A 61 -14.28 -1.38 -11.56
C TRP A 61 -13.81 -0.35 -12.60
N PRO A 62 -13.44 -0.77 -13.82
CA PRO A 62 -13.31 -2.15 -14.30
C PRO A 62 -12.11 -2.89 -13.68
N GLN A 63 -12.15 -4.23 -13.68
CA GLN A 63 -11.13 -5.05 -13.00
C GLN A 63 -9.75 -4.84 -13.61
N GLU A 64 -9.69 -4.60 -14.91
CA GLU A 64 -8.50 -4.35 -15.72
C GLU A 64 -7.79 -3.05 -15.32
N TRP A 65 -8.48 -2.14 -14.64
CA TRP A 65 -7.91 -0.87 -14.16
C TRP A 65 -7.43 -0.98 -12.70
N ARG A 66 -7.61 -2.12 -12.06
CA ARG A 66 -7.09 -2.35 -10.70
C ARG A 66 -5.59 -2.51 -10.76
N ASN A 67 -4.88 -1.55 -10.19
CA ASN A 67 -3.44 -1.61 -10.05
C ASN A 67 -3.05 -2.09 -8.64
N ARG A 68 -2.25 -3.17 -8.56
CA ARG A 68 -1.75 -3.71 -7.29
C ARG A 68 -0.62 -2.89 -6.68
N TRP A 69 0.10 -2.11 -7.49
CA TRP A 69 1.15 -1.21 -6.99
C TRP A 69 0.54 -0.09 -6.14
N ASP A 70 -0.61 0.45 -6.57
CA ASP A 70 -1.37 1.48 -5.86
C ASP A 70 -1.83 1.01 -4.47
N ASP A 71 -2.14 -0.29 -4.33
CA ASP A 71 -2.52 -0.88 -3.04
C ASP A 71 -1.39 -0.82 -2.01
N ASN A 72 -0.13 -0.90 -2.43
CA ASN A 72 1.03 -0.83 -1.53
C ASN A 72 1.14 0.57 -0.90
N HIS A 73 0.91 1.58 -1.73
CA HIS A 73 0.88 2.99 -1.31
C HIS A 73 -0.29 3.27 -0.36
N ALA A 74 -1.48 2.77 -0.71
CA ALA A 74 -2.66 2.91 0.13
C ALA A 74 -2.53 2.20 1.48
N ALA A 75 -2.05 0.96 1.50
CA ALA A 75 -1.87 0.18 2.72
C ALA A 75 -0.95 0.90 3.71
N LYS A 76 0.21 1.37 3.25
CA LYS A 76 1.16 2.13 4.09
C LYS A 76 0.56 3.44 4.58
N SER A 77 -0.15 4.16 3.72
CA SER A 77 -0.77 5.45 4.07
C SER A 77 -1.89 5.29 5.10
N LEU A 78 -2.78 4.32 4.90
CA LEU A 78 -3.87 4.01 5.82
C LEU A 78 -3.36 3.52 7.18
N TYR A 79 -2.30 2.72 7.21
CA TYR A 79 -1.66 2.30 8.46
C TYR A 79 -1.17 3.50 9.29
N MET A 80 -0.58 4.51 8.65
CA MET A 80 -0.13 5.70 9.36
C MET A 80 -1.29 6.59 9.81
N LEU A 81 -2.28 6.83 8.93
CA LEU A 81 -3.42 7.70 9.23
C LEU A 81 -4.29 7.13 10.34
N LEU A 82 -4.68 5.84 10.26
CA LEU A 82 -5.53 5.21 11.28
C LEU A 82 -4.83 5.09 12.65
N ARG A 83 -3.50 5.15 12.70
CA ARG A 83 -2.74 5.12 13.95
C ARG A 83 -2.51 6.49 14.58
N TYR A 84 -2.42 7.54 13.78
CA TYR A 84 -2.00 8.87 14.25
C TYR A 84 -3.09 9.92 14.20
N GLU A 85 -4.16 9.70 13.46
CA GLU A 85 -5.34 10.56 13.49
C GLU A 85 -6.10 10.39 14.81
N LYS A 86 -6.61 11.51 15.32
CA LYS A 86 -7.40 11.60 16.56
C LYS A 86 -8.82 12.09 16.30
N ASP A 87 -9.03 12.82 15.21
CA ASP A 87 -10.35 13.26 14.79
C ASP A 87 -11.20 12.06 14.37
N ARG A 88 -12.33 11.87 15.06
CA ARG A 88 -13.25 10.75 14.81
C ARG A 88 -13.88 10.83 13.42
N SER A 89 -14.17 12.02 12.91
CA SER A 89 -14.77 12.19 11.58
C SER A 89 -13.82 11.72 10.48
N LEU A 90 -12.53 12.06 10.60
CA LEU A 90 -11.49 11.63 9.66
C LEU A 90 -11.19 10.13 9.80
N LEU A 91 -11.15 9.60 11.01
CA LEU A 91 -10.98 8.16 11.24
C LEU A 91 -12.08 7.32 10.57
N ILE A 92 -13.33 7.81 10.56
CA ILE A 92 -14.43 7.16 9.84
C ILE A 92 -14.14 7.13 8.34
N LYS A 93 -13.73 8.25 7.74
CA LYS A 93 -13.39 8.33 6.30
C LYS A 93 -12.21 7.42 5.93
N TYR A 94 -11.19 7.34 6.79
CA TYR A 94 -10.06 6.42 6.56
C TYR A 94 -10.46 4.95 6.70
N ARG A 95 -11.37 4.63 7.63
CA ARG A 95 -11.93 3.27 7.73
C ARG A 95 -12.78 2.92 6.50
N MET A 96 -13.55 3.87 5.97
CA MET A 96 -14.29 3.66 4.72
C MET A 96 -13.36 3.34 3.55
N ASN A 97 -12.25 4.08 3.41
CA ASN A 97 -11.25 3.80 2.37
C ASN A 97 -10.56 2.44 2.59
N LEU A 98 -10.16 2.11 3.83
CA LEU A 98 -9.62 0.78 4.15
C LEU A 98 -10.58 -0.34 3.75
N ASN A 99 -11.87 -0.19 4.05
CA ASN A 99 -12.90 -1.17 3.68
C ASN A 99 -13.07 -1.27 2.14
N ARG A 100 -12.93 -0.14 1.43
CA ARG A 100 -12.95 -0.12 -0.04
C ARG A 100 -11.77 -0.88 -0.65
N HIS A 101 -10.56 -0.70 -0.11
CA HIS A 101 -9.41 -1.51 -0.51
C HIS A 101 -9.60 -3.00 -0.15
N TRP A 102 -10.11 -3.26 1.06
CA TRP A 102 -10.36 -4.62 1.53
C TRP A 102 -11.34 -5.39 0.66
N PHE A 103 -12.36 -4.73 0.10
CA PHE A 103 -13.27 -5.32 -0.88
C PHE A 103 -12.55 -6.04 -2.02
N VAL A 104 -11.39 -5.52 -2.44
CA VAL A 104 -10.53 -6.13 -3.47
C VAL A 104 -9.48 -7.06 -2.86
N TRP A 105 -8.79 -6.63 -1.80
CA TRP A 105 -7.70 -7.41 -1.20
C TRP A 105 -8.16 -8.78 -0.71
N ARG A 106 -9.39 -8.89 -0.19
CA ARG A 106 -9.95 -10.15 0.30
C ARG A 106 -10.04 -11.25 -0.76
N THR A 107 -10.00 -10.89 -2.05
CA THR A 107 -10.08 -11.80 -3.19
C THR A 107 -8.74 -11.98 -3.92
N HIS A 108 -7.63 -11.46 -3.39
CA HIS A 108 -6.32 -11.68 -3.99
C HIS A 108 -5.92 -13.16 -3.90
N ASP A 109 -5.22 -13.62 -4.92
CA ASP A 109 -4.72 -15.00 -5.06
C ASP A 109 -3.31 -15.18 -4.49
N PHE A 110 -2.76 -14.15 -3.84
CA PHE A 110 -1.39 -14.11 -3.31
C PHE A 110 -0.30 -14.28 -4.37
N SER A 111 -0.62 -14.02 -5.64
CA SER A 111 0.39 -13.97 -6.72
C SER A 111 1.29 -12.72 -6.64
N PHE A 112 0.89 -11.71 -5.87
CA PHE A 112 1.67 -10.52 -5.62
C PHE A 112 2.22 -10.50 -4.20
N GLU A 113 3.52 -10.25 -4.06
CA GLU A 113 4.26 -10.36 -2.80
C GLU A 113 3.67 -9.56 -1.62
N CYS A 114 3.04 -8.41 -1.89
CA CYS A 114 2.47 -7.56 -0.84
C CYS A 114 1.08 -8.01 -0.37
N ASP A 115 0.43 -8.97 -1.05
CA ASP A 115 -0.94 -9.37 -0.73
C ASP A 115 -1.08 -9.88 0.71
N ALA A 116 -0.08 -10.62 1.17
CA ALA A 116 -0.03 -11.10 2.55
C ALA A 116 0.07 -9.95 3.58
N LEU A 117 0.85 -8.91 3.29
CA LEU A 117 0.94 -7.74 4.14
C LEU A 117 -0.43 -7.06 4.26
N TYR A 118 -1.20 -6.97 3.18
CA TYR A 118 -2.51 -6.31 3.18
C TYR A 118 -3.51 -7.01 4.11
N VAL A 119 -3.52 -8.35 4.12
CA VAL A 119 -4.37 -9.14 5.02
C VAL A 119 -3.98 -8.91 6.48
N LEU A 120 -2.69 -9.00 6.80
CA LEU A 120 -2.20 -8.78 8.17
C LEU A 120 -2.48 -7.35 8.65
N LEU A 121 -2.28 -6.36 7.77
CA LEU A 121 -2.53 -4.96 8.04
C LEU A 121 -4.01 -4.68 8.28
N TYR A 122 -4.90 -5.25 7.47
CA TYR A 122 -6.33 -5.12 7.68
C TYR A 122 -6.74 -5.70 9.05
N GLN A 123 -6.28 -6.91 9.39
CA GLN A 123 -6.55 -7.49 10.71
C GLN A 123 -6.02 -6.61 11.85
N ALA A 124 -4.78 -6.12 11.73
CA ALA A 124 -4.16 -5.28 12.75
C ALA A 124 -4.89 -3.95 12.97
N LEU A 125 -5.44 -3.34 11.90
CA LEU A 125 -6.14 -2.06 11.97
C LEU A 125 -7.61 -2.19 12.35
N THR A 126 -8.24 -3.34 12.08
CA THR A 126 -9.67 -3.54 12.30
C THR A 126 -10.00 -4.37 13.53
N GLY A 127 -9.08 -5.25 13.95
CA GLY A 127 -9.33 -6.30 14.94
C GLY A 127 -10.20 -7.45 14.41
N GLU A 128 -10.62 -7.41 13.13
CA GLU A 128 -11.42 -8.46 12.52
C GLU A 128 -10.54 -9.68 12.24
N ASN A 129 -10.99 -10.87 12.64
CA ASN A 129 -10.28 -12.10 12.31
C ASN A 129 -10.49 -12.45 10.82
N VAL A 130 -9.47 -12.18 10.02
CA VAL A 130 -9.47 -12.43 8.56
C VAL A 130 -8.42 -13.46 8.15
N LEU A 131 -7.69 -14.07 9.09
CA LEU A 131 -6.72 -15.13 8.83
C LEU A 131 -7.41 -16.50 8.75
N THR A 132 -7.92 -16.83 7.56
CA THR A 132 -8.41 -18.19 7.26
C THR A 132 -7.24 -19.16 7.10
N ALA A 133 -7.52 -20.47 7.13
CA ALA A 133 -6.50 -21.50 6.93
C ALA A 133 -5.75 -21.34 5.59
N GLU A 134 -6.47 -20.96 4.52
CA GLU A 134 -5.88 -20.72 3.20
C GLU A 134 -4.92 -19.53 3.21
N ARG A 135 -5.29 -18.45 3.89
CA ARG A 135 -4.47 -17.23 4.00
C ARG A 135 -3.23 -17.48 4.86
N ILE A 136 -3.37 -18.24 5.95
CA ILE A 136 -2.24 -18.69 6.76
C ILE A 136 -1.29 -19.53 5.92
N GLN A 137 -1.81 -20.46 5.11
CA GLN A 137 -0.97 -21.26 4.24
C GLN A 137 -0.28 -20.40 3.17
N ALA A 138 -0.96 -19.40 2.60
CA ALA A 138 -0.34 -18.46 1.66
C ALA A 138 0.80 -17.66 2.31
N ILE A 139 0.64 -17.21 3.56
CA ILE A 139 1.69 -16.51 4.33
C ILE A 139 2.89 -17.44 4.57
N LYS A 140 2.66 -18.70 4.94
CA LYS A 140 3.72 -19.72 5.10
C LYS A 140 4.48 -20.00 3.80
N ASN A 141 3.79 -19.90 2.67
CA ASN A 141 4.36 -20.15 1.35
C ASN A 141 5.12 -18.94 0.78
N LEU A 142 5.13 -17.79 1.47
CA LEU A 142 5.90 -16.62 1.01
C LEU A 142 7.39 -16.98 0.97
N SER A 143 7.96 -16.95 -0.24
CA SER A 143 9.39 -17.15 -0.45
C SER A 143 10.02 -15.84 -0.92
N GLY A 144 11.18 -15.51 -0.34
CA GLY A 144 11.85 -14.21 -0.54
C GLY A 144 13.17 -14.29 -1.30
N PHE A 145 13.61 -15.49 -1.65
CA PHE A 145 14.90 -15.71 -2.30
C PHE A 145 14.71 -16.52 -3.59
N GLU A 146 14.13 -15.89 -4.59
CA GLU A 146 14.14 -16.44 -5.95
C GLU A 146 15.30 -15.81 -6.72
N ARG A 147 16.17 -16.67 -7.26
CA ARG A 147 17.18 -16.30 -8.25
C ARG A 147 16.78 -16.94 -9.56
N ARG A 148 16.61 -16.12 -10.58
CA ARG A 148 16.24 -16.57 -11.91
C ARG A 148 17.23 -16.03 -12.92
N GLU A 149 17.75 -16.91 -13.77
CA GLU A 149 18.45 -16.47 -14.96
C GLU A 149 17.42 -16.17 -16.05
N SER A 150 17.46 -14.94 -16.58
CA SER A 150 16.56 -14.46 -17.64
C SER A 150 17.37 -14.03 -18.86
N GLU A 151 16.90 -14.37 -20.06
CA GLU A 151 17.48 -13.91 -21.32
C GLU A 151 16.68 -12.75 -21.91
N PHE A 152 17.36 -11.65 -22.20
CA PHE A 152 16.80 -10.43 -22.78
C PHE A 152 17.31 -10.23 -24.19
N LYS A 153 16.42 -9.83 -25.10
CA LYS A 153 16.77 -9.41 -26.46
C LYS A 153 16.91 -7.90 -26.47
N ILE A 154 18.12 -7.41 -26.71
CA ILE A 154 18.44 -5.98 -26.72
C ILE A 154 18.81 -5.59 -28.15
N PRO A 155 18.15 -4.58 -28.76
CA PRO A 155 18.54 -4.07 -30.06
C PRO A 155 19.91 -3.38 -29.99
N GLY A 156 20.80 -3.68 -30.94
CA GLY A 156 22.12 -3.05 -31.07
C GLY A 156 22.43 -2.68 -32.52
N SER A 157 23.51 -1.94 -32.73
CA SER A 157 23.94 -1.43 -34.04
C SER A 157 24.20 -2.52 -35.10
N GLY A 158 24.43 -3.77 -34.67
CA GLY A 158 24.61 -4.94 -35.54
C GLY A 158 23.45 -5.95 -35.54
N GLY A 159 22.26 -5.57 -35.05
CA GLY A 159 21.11 -6.46 -34.91
C GLY A 159 20.74 -6.78 -33.45
N VAL A 160 19.87 -7.77 -33.25
CA VAL A 160 19.39 -8.15 -31.91
C VAL A 160 20.44 -9.00 -31.20
N ARG A 161 20.93 -8.52 -30.05
CA ARG A 161 21.82 -9.27 -29.15
C ARG A 161 21.00 -9.94 -28.05
N ARG A 162 21.36 -11.17 -27.68
CA ARG A 162 20.84 -11.84 -26.48
C ARG A 162 21.79 -11.58 -25.32
N VAL A 163 21.25 -11.14 -24.19
CA VAL A 163 21.98 -10.91 -22.94
C VAL A 163 21.33 -11.74 -21.85
N ARG A 164 22.14 -12.49 -21.10
CA ARG A 164 21.68 -13.19 -19.90
C ARG A 164 21.93 -12.30 -18.69
N ALA A 165 20.93 -12.19 -17.83
CA ALA A 165 21.08 -11.53 -16.54
C ALA A 165 20.52 -12.42 -15.44
N MET A 166 21.19 -12.40 -14.29
CA MET A 166 20.66 -12.98 -13.08
C MET A 166 19.72 -11.95 -12.44
N GLU A 167 18.45 -12.29 -12.36
CA GLU A 167 17.46 -11.55 -11.59
C GLU A 167 17.41 -12.16 -10.18
N GLN A 168 17.64 -11.33 -9.18
CA GLN A 168 17.41 -11.69 -7.79
C GLN A 168 16.24 -10.86 -7.29
N LYS A 169 15.17 -11.54 -6.89
CA LYS A 169 14.01 -10.86 -6.31
C LYS A 169 14.39 -10.31 -4.93
N SER A 170 14.02 -9.06 -4.66
CA SER A 170 14.25 -8.43 -3.36
C SER A 170 13.38 -9.08 -2.29
N ASN A 171 13.97 -9.35 -1.13
CA ASN A 171 13.29 -9.98 0.02
C ASN A 171 12.57 -8.98 0.93
N CYS A 172 12.54 -7.69 0.56
CA CYS A 172 11.99 -6.63 1.43
C CYS A 172 10.55 -6.91 1.85
N THR A 173 9.70 -7.39 0.94
CA THR A 173 8.29 -7.65 1.24
C THR A 173 8.10 -8.84 2.18
N LEU A 174 8.88 -9.91 2.02
CA LEU A 174 8.86 -11.05 2.94
C LEU A 174 9.27 -10.59 4.35
N ILE A 175 10.42 -9.92 4.45
CA ILE A 175 10.95 -9.42 5.73
C ILE A 175 9.95 -8.48 6.39
N GLN A 176 9.38 -7.54 5.63
CA GLN A 176 8.37 -6.61 6.13
C GLN A 176 7.13 -7.35 6.63
N THR A 177 6.59 -8.28 5.83
CA THR A 177 5.38 -9.04 6.17
C THR A 177 5.59 -9.89 7.42
N TYR A 178 6.72 -10.60 7.49
CA TYR A 178 7.08 -11.44 8.62
C TYR A 178 7.19 -10.61 9.91
N TRP A 179 8.01 -9.55 9.91
CA TRP A 179 8.20 -8.74 11.12
C TRP A 179 6.96 -7.96 11.52
N PHE A 180 6.17 -7.49 10.55
CA PHE A 180 4.88 -6.87 10.82
C PHE A 180 3.94 -7.88 11.51
N GLY A 181 3.80 -9.07 10.95
CA GLY A 181 2.98 -10.14 11.52
C GLY A 181 3.43 -10.55 12.92
N ARG A 182 4.75 -10.71 13.13
CA ARG A 182 5.34 -11.03 14.44
C ARG A 182 5.08 -9.93 15.48
N TYR A 183 5.23 -8.67 15.10
CA TYR A 183 4.99 -7.53 15.98
C TYR A 183 3.53 -7.47 16.48
N TYR A 184 2.58 -7.84 15.62
CA TYR A 184 1.15 -7.87 15.95
C TYR A 184 0.65 -9.22 16.48
N GLY A 185 1.52 -10.23 16.64
CA GLY A 185 1.11 -11.58 17.06
C GLY A 185 0.24 -12.33 16.05
N LEU A 186 0.31 -11.93 14.77
CA LEU A 186 -0.48 -12.50 13.67
C LEU A 186 0.27 -13.58 12.88
N VAL A 187 1.58 -13.68 13.09
CA VAL A 187 2.45 -14.72 12.53
C VAL A 187 3.07 -15.49 13.69
N ASP A 188 2.90 -16.81 13.68
CA ASP A 188 3.52 -17.69 14.65
C ASP A 188 5.04 -17.80 14.37
N PRO A 189 5.92 -17.74 15.39
CA PRO A 189 7.36 -17.93 15.21
C PRO A 189 7.77 -19.27 14.57
N SER A 190 6.91 -20.29 14.61
CA SER A 190 7.13 -21.62 14.02
C SER A 190 6.78 -21.72 12.54
N TRP A 191 6.15 -20.68 11.96
CA TRP A 191 5.83 -20.61 10.53
C TRP A 191 7.04 -20.30 9.67
#